data_AF-A0AAW2ELJ9-F1
#
_entry.id   AF-A0AAW2ELJ9-F1
#
_cell.length_a   1.000
_cell.length_b   1.000
_cell.length_c   1.000
_cell.angle_alpha   90.00
_cell.angle_beta   90.00
_cell.angle_gamma   90.00
#
_symmetry.space_group_name_H-M   'P 1'
#
loop_
_entity.id
_entity.type
_entity.pdbx_description
1 polymer ?
#
loop_
_entity_poly.entity_id
_entity_poly.type
_entity_poly.pdbx_seq_one_letter_code
_entity_poly.pdbx_strand_id
1 'polypeptide(L)'
;MLIERVTIIVHGSASVRFNNTLQFAIFTNTRATRDICILAQNMKNLLAVVHISTAFAHVNESIVEEKVYPSIADWRKMITIAESLDEHTLNIFTAK
;
A
#
# COMPACT_ATOMS: atom_id res chain seq x y z
N MET A 1 19.74 -16.28 2.44
CA MET A 1 18.36 -15.78 2.29
C MET A 1 18.22 -14.41 2.95
N LEU A 2 17.32 -13.55 2.45
CA LEU A 2 17.08 -12.20 2.99
C LEU A 2 16.77 -12.20 4.50
N ILE A 3 15.90 -13.14 4.92
CA ILE A 3 15.46 -13.38 6.30
C ILE A 3 16.60 -13.41 7.34
N GLU A 4 17.77 -13.91 6.96
CA GLU A 4 18.90 -14.09 7.86
C GLU A 4 19.77 -12.83 8.03
N ARG A 5 19.77 -11.93 7.04
CA ARG A 5 20.82 -10.91 6.90
C ARG A 5 20.30 -9.47 6.84
N VAL A 6 19.06 -9.27 6.41
CA VAL A 6 18.50 -7.92 6.27
C VAL A 6 18.12 -7.39 7.66
N THR A 7 18.64 -6.20 7.96
CA THR A 7 18.38 -5.47 9.21
C THR A 7 17.53 -4.22 8.99
N ILE A 8 17.54 -3.65 7.79
CA ILE A 8 16.76 -2.46 7.43
C ILE A 8 16.06 -2.70 6.10
N ILE A 9 14.76 -2.41 6.05
CA ILE A 9 13.98 -2.39 4.81
C ILE A 9 13.61 -0.94 4.51
N VAL A 10 13.96 -0.46 3.33
CA VAL A 10 13.48 0.84 2.81
C VAL A 10 12.53 0.56 1.66
N HIS A 11 11.24 0.78 1.87
CA HIS A 11 10.17 0.47 0.93
C HIS A 11 9.55 1.75 0.39
N GLY A 12 10.02 2.16 -0.79
CA GLY A 12 9.45 3.27 -1.58
C GLY A 12 8.82 2.82 -2.90
N SER A 13 8.56 1.52 -3.06
CA SER A 13 7.87 1.03 -4.25
C SER A 13 6.38 1.34 -4.16
N ALA A 14 5.90 2.15 -5.11
CA ALA A 14 4.51 2.52 -5.28
C ALA A 14 4.28 2.99 -6.73
N SER A 15 3.03 2.96 -7.18
CA SER A 15 2.59 3.68 -8.36
C SER A 15 1.95 5.01 -7.96
N VAL A 16 2.45 6.09 -8.53
CA VAL A 16 1.92 7.46 -8.39
C VAL A 16 1.11 7.90 -9.61
N ARG A 17 0.76 6.96 -10.49
CA ARG A 17 -0.08 7.22 -11.66
C ARG A 17 -1.55 7.11 -11.26
N PHE A 18 -2.28 8.21 -11.41
CA PHE A 18 -3.70 8.31 -11.05
C PHE A 18 -4.64 7.71 -12.10
N ASN A 19 -4.10 7.22 -13.23
CA ASN A 19 -4.86 6.57 -14.29
C ASN A 19 -4.71 5.04 -14.32
N ASN A 20 -4.12 4.44 -13.29
CA ASN A 20 -4.12 2.98 -13.16
C ASN A 20 -5.51 2.47 -12.76
N THR A 21 -5.77 1.20 -13.07
CA THR A 21 -6.99 0.54 -12.57
C THR A 21 -6.94 0.38 -11.06
N LEU A 22 -8.12 0.34 -10.43
CA LEU A 22 -8.24 0.23 -8.98
C LEU A 22 -7.53 -1.04 -8.46
N GLN A 23 -7.64 -2.15 -9.19
CA GLN A 23 -6.96 -3.40 -8.85
C GLN A 23 -5.45 -3.23 -8.82
N PHE A 24 -4.88 -2.63 -9.87
CA PHE A 24 -3.45 -2.38 -9.95
C PHE A 24 -2.96 -1.49 -8.81
N ALA A 25 -3.69 -0.40 -8.50
CA ALA A 25 -3.35 0.50 -7.41
C ALA A 25 -3.37 -0.23 -6.05
N ILE A 26 -4.38 -1.05 -5.78
CA ILE A 26 -4.47 -1.83 -4.54
C ILE A 26 -3.32 -2.85 -4.45
N PHE A 27 -3.00 -3.56 -5.54
CA PHE A 27 -1.93 -4.56 -5.52
C PHE A 27 -0.55 -3.94 -5.31
N THR A 28 -0.26 -2.85 -6.02
CA THR A 28 1.07 -2.22 -6.01
C THR A 28 1.32 -1.39 -4.76
N ASN A 29 0.32 -0.67 -4.25
CA ASN A 29 0.52 0.27 -3.14
C ASN A 29 0.12 -0.33 -1.79
N THR A 30 -1.02 -1.02 -1.73
CA THR A 30 -1.58 -1.52 -0.46
C THR A 30 -1.11 -2.94 -0.16
N ARG A 31 -1.36 -3.89 -1.07
CA ARG A 31 -1.02 -5.31 -0.87
C ARG A 31 0.48 -5.52 -0.80
N ALA A 32 1.25 -4.94 -1.73
CA ALA A 32 2.71 -5.08 -1.70
C ALA A 32 3.31 -4.55 -0.39
N THR A 33 2.81 -3.43 0.14
CA THR A 33 3.26 -2.91 1.45
C THR A 33 2.93 -3.88 2.59
N ARG A 34 1.73 -4.48 2.59
CA ARG A 34 1.38 -5.57 3.53
C ARG A 34 2.33 -6.76 3.39
N ASP A 35 2.64 -7.18 2.17
CA ASP A 35 3.54 -8.31 1.90
C ASP A 35 4.96 -8.03 2.40
N ILE A 36 5.45 -6.79 2.25
CA ILE A 36 6.71 -6.33 2.84
C ILE A 36 6.66 -6.40 4.37
N CYS A 37 5.56 -5.97 4.99
CA CYS A 37 5.40 -6.09 6.44
C CYS A 37 5.41 -7.57 6.91
N ILE A 38 4.74 -8.48 6.18
CA ILE A 38 4.79 -9.92 6.47
C ILE A 38 6.22 -10.46 6.31
N LEU A 39 6.92 -10.09 5.24
CA LEU A 39 8.30 -10.49 5.04
C LEU A 39 9.20 -9.97 6.16
N ALA A 40 9.01 -8.71 6.56
CA ALA A 40 9.74 -8.07 7.65
C ALA A 40 9.55 -8.78 8.99
N GLN A 41 8.34 -9.27 9.30
CA GLN A 41 8.06 -10.04 10.51
C GLN A 41 8.90 -11.32 10.63
N ASN A 42 9.41 -11.85 9.50
CA ASN A 42 10.26 -13.03 9.49
C ASN A 42 11.75 -12.70 9.62
N MET A 43 12.16 -11.43 9.51
CA MET A 43 13.57 -11.01 9.54
C MET A 43 14.15 -11.16 10.94
N LYS A 44 15.23 -11.94 11.08
CA LYS A 44 15.81 -12.28 12.40
C LYS A 44 16.48 -11.10 13.10
N ASN A 45 16.97 -10.13 12.33
CA ASN A 45 17.78 -9.02 12.82
C ASN A 45 17.17 -7.66 12.45
N LEU A 46 15.86 -7.58 12.28
CA LEU A 46 15.19 -6.36 11.84
C LEU A 46 15.34 -5.24 12.88
N LEU A 47 15.89 -4.11 12.43
CA LEU A 47 16.02 -2.87 13.18
C LEU A 47 14.96 -1.85 12.76
N ALA A 48 14.67 -1.76 11.45
CA ALA A 48 13.73 -0.76 10.94
C ALA A 48 13.06 -1.18 9.62
N VAL A 49 11.80 -0.76 9.46
CA VAL A 49 11.09 -0.69 8.18
C VAL A 49 10.75 0.77 7.93
N VAL A 50 11.33 1.33 6.89
CA VAL A 50 11.10 2.72 6.46
C VAL A 50 10.19 2.67 5.24
N HIS A 51 8.93 3.08 5.41
CA HIS A 51 8.01 3.25 4.30
C HIS A 51 8.10 4.69 3.79
N ILE A 52 8.34 4.85 2.49
CA ILE A 52 8.32 6.17 1.83
C ILE A 52 6.93 6.37 1.25
N SER A 53 6.19 7.31 1.84
CA SER A 53 4.85 7.69 1.39
C SER A 53 4.88 9.03 0.63
N THR A 54 3.71 9.62 0.38
CA THR A 54 3.54 10.90 -0.32
C THR A 54 2.34 11.65 0.23
N ALA A 55 2.33 12.98 0.12
CA ALA A 55 1.16 13.81 0.44
C ALA A 55 -0.07 13.43 -0.40
N PHE A 56 0.12 12.80 -1.57
CA PHE A 56 -0.97 12.24 -2.37
C PHE A 56 -1.71 11.07 -1.70
N ALA A 57 -1.26 10.57 -0.55
CA ALA A 57 -2.05 9.60 0.23
C ALA A 57 -3.37 10.21 0.78
N HIS A 58 -3.43 11.55 0.87
CA HIS A 58 -4.59 12.29 1.39
C HIS A 58 -5.03 13.38 0.41
N VAL A 59 -5.36 13.00 -0.84
CA VAL A 59 -5.73 13.95 -1.92
C VAL A 59 -6.92 14.87 -1.62
N ASN A 60 -7.77 14.49 -0.67
CA ASN A 60 -8.93 15.29 -0.28
C ASN A 60 -8.59 16.39 0.74
N GLU A 61 -7.39 16.37 1.31
CA GLU A 61 -6.91 17.36 2.26
C GLU A 61 -6.16 18.46 1.53
N SER A 62 -6.65 19.71 1.64
CA SER A 62 -5.96 20.87 1.06
C SER A 62 -4.62 21.16 1.72
N ILE A 63 -4.48 20.80 3.00
CA ILE A 63 -3.26 20.91 3.79
C ILE A 63 -3.08 19.58 4.51
N VAL A 64 -1.97 18.89 4.23
CA VAL A 64 -1.60 17.65 4.90
C VAL A 64 -0.73 17.99 6.10
N GLU A 65 -1.21 17.68 7.30
CA GLU A 65 -0.54 17.83 8.58
C GLU A 65 0.29 16.58 8.90
N GLU A 66 1.29 16.71 9.76
CA GLU A 66 2.08 15.58 10.28
C GLU A 66 1.29 14.82 11.35
N LYS A 67 0.27 14.07 10.91
CA LYS A 67 -0.57 13.23 11.77
C LYS A 67 -0.99 11.95 11.06
N VAL A 68 -1.44 10.99 11.84
CA VAL A 68 -2.08 9.80 11.31
C VAL A 68 -3.53 10.15 10.97
N TYR A 69 -3.88 9.98 9.71
CA TYR A 69 -5.26 10.17 9.24
C TYR A 69 -6.04 8.85 9.35
N PRO A 70 -7.34 8.92 9.66
CA PRO A 70 -8.19 7.74 9.67
C PRO A 70 -8.33 7.16 8.26
N SER A 71 -8.22 5.85 8.12
CA SER A 71 -8.44 5.18 6.85
C SER A 71 -9.90 5.31 6.41
N ILE A 72 -10.12 5.69 5.14
CA ILE A 72 -11.48 5.80 4.55
C ILE A 72 -12.20 4.45 4.42
N ALA A 73 -11.44 3.35 4.38
CA ALA A 73 -11.94 1.99 4.25
C ALA A 73 -11.00 0.99 4.93
N ASP A 74 -11.52 -0.20 5.24
CA ASP A 74 -10.71 -1.31 5.75
C ASP A 74 -9.83 -1.87 4.63
N TRP A 75 -8.53 -1.62 4.72
CA TRP A 75 -7.55 -2.03 3.73
C TRP A 75 -7.52 -3.55 3.49
N ARG A 76 -7.86 -4.38 4.49
CA ARG A 76 -7.89 -5.85 4.32
C ARG A 76 -9.02 -6.23 3.38
N LYS A 77 -10.20 -5.65 3.61
CA LYS A 77 -11.37 -5.86 2.73
C LYS A 77 -11.09 -5.37 1.32
N MET A 78 -10.41 -4.23 1.17
CA MET A 78 -10.03 -3.71 -0.15
C MET A 78 -9.11 -4.67 -0.92
N ILE A 79 -8.12 -5.27 -0.24
CA ILE A 79 -7.28 -6.31 -0.85
C ILE A 79 -8.14 -7.51 -1.26
N THR A 80 -8.99 -8.02 -0.37
CA THR A 80 -9.87 -9.16 -0.68
C THR A 80 -10.78 -8.88 -1.87
N ILE A 81 -11.37 -7.69 -1.96
CA ILE A 81 -12.20 -7.25 -3.08
C ILE A 81 -11.38 -7.24 -4.38
N ALA A 82 -10.18 -6.65 -4.36
CA ALA A 82 -9.31 -6.59 -5.53
C ALA A 82 -8.82 -7.97 -6.00
N GLU A 83 -8.71 -8.94 -5.09
CA GLU A 83 -8.35 -10.33 -5.40
C GLU A 83 -9.52 -11.18 -5.90
N SER A 84 -10.75 -10.84 -5.53
CA SER A 84 -11.94 -11.66 -5.78
C SER A 84 -12.76 -11.21 -6.98
N LEU A 85 -12.78 -9.91 -7.29
CA LEU A 85 -13.58 -9.36 -8.39
C LEU A 85 -12.77 -9.22 -9.67
N ASP A 86 -13.45 -9.33 -10.81
CA ASP A 86 -12.85 -9.03 -12.12
C ASP A 86 -12.65 -7.51 -12.31
N GLU A 87 -11.73 -7.17 -13.21
CA GLU A 87 -11.35 -5.78 -13.44
C GLU A 87 -12.49 -4.92 -14.00
N HIS A 88 -13.42 -5.50 -14.78
CA HIS A 88 -14.57 -4.77 -15.31
C HIS A 88 -15.50 -4.33 -14.17
N THR A 89 -15.82 -5.24 -13.23
CA THR A 89 -16.62 -4.93 -12.05
C THR A 89 -15.92 -3.89 -11.16
N LEU A 90 -14.61 -4.03 -10.93
CA LEU A 90 -13.85 -3.07 -10.11
C LEU A 90 -13.80 -1.66 -10.72
N ASN A 91 -13.71 -1.56 -12.05
CA ASN A 91 -13.63 -0.28 -12.75
C ASN A 91 -14.89 0.58 -12.63
N ILE A 92 -16.05 -0.01 -12.30
CA ILE A 92 -17.29 0.75 -12.02
C ILE A 92 -17.11 1.65 -10.78
N PHE A 93 -16.22 1.29 -9.85
CA PHE A 93 -15.95 2.04 -8.62
C PHE A 93 -14.81 3.06 -8.77
N THR A 94 -14.12 3.09 -9.91
CA THR A 94 -13.06 4.08 -10.16
C THR A 94 -13.70 5.44 -10.44
N ALA A 95 -13.19 6.50 -9.80
CA ALA A 95 -13.60 7.86 -10.11
C ALA A 95 -13.33 8.17 -11.59
N LYS A 96 -14.30 8.82 -12.26
CA LYS A 96 -14.14 9.30 -13.65
C LYS A 96 -13.33 10.58 -13.70
#